data_AF-A0A3B9MRP9-F1
#
_entry.id   AF-A0A3B9MRP9-F1
#
_cell.length_a   1.000
_cell.length_b   1.000
_cell.length_c   1.000
_cell.angle_alpha   90.00
_cell.angle_beta   90.00
_cell.angle_gamma   90.00
#
_symmetry.space_group_name_H-M   'P 1'
#
loop_
_entity.id
_entity.type
_entity.pdbx_description
1 polymer ?
#
loop_
_entity_poly.entity_id
_entity_poly.type
_entity_poly.pdbx_seq_one_letter_code
_entity_poly.pdbx_strand_id
1 'polypeptide(L)'
;MNQPGARFRENRFLQIIVACYALLWILLAIHPLDRGDWFLENLLVFATAAVLVPTYRRFQFSNFSYLLIVMFLAVHAIGAHYTYAKVPAGFWLADLLHLKRNHYD
;
A
#
# COMPACT_ATOMS: atom_id res chain seq x y z
N MET A 1 15.52 -12.69 19.66
CA MET A 1 16.71 -11.91 19.28
C MET A 1 16.27 -10.50 18.94
N ASN A 2 16.34 -9.59 19.91
CA ASN A 2 16.01 -8.18 19.71
C ASN A 2 17.22 -7.51 19.07
N GLN A 3 17.21 -7.39 17.74
CA GLN A 3 18.17 -6.54 17.04
C GLN A 3 17.96 -5.12 17.59
N PRO A 4 18.96 -4.47 18.22
CA PRO A 4 18.86 -3.05 18.54
C PRO A 4 18.48 -2.34 17.24
N GLY A 5 17.39 -1.58 17.23
CA GLY A 5 16.79 -1.21 15.96
C GLY A 5 17.80 -0.38 15.16
N ALA A 6 18.25 -1.00 14.07
CA ALA A 6 19.25 -0.42 13.19
C ALA A 6 18.73 0.92 12.70
N ARG A 7 19.60 1.93 12.63
CA ARG A 7 19.21 3.22 12.06
C ARG A 7 18.74 2.99 10.63
N PHE A 8 17.80 3.80 10.12
CA PHE A 8 17.28 3.65 8.76
C PHE A 8 18.40 3.52 7.71
N ARG A 9 19.51 4.25 7.89
CA ARG A 9 20.71 4.19 7.02
C ARG A 9 21.40 2.82 6.99
N GLU A 10 21.31 2.03 8.05
CA GLU A 10 21.94 0.71 8.18
C GLU A 10 21.02 -0.42 7.69
N ASN A 11 19.71 -0.19 7.66
CA ASN A 11 18.72 -1.18 7.30
C ASN A 11 18.45 -1.19 5.78
N ARG A 12 19.33 -1.83 5.02
CA ARG A 12 19.21 -1.95 3.55
C ARG A 12 17.91 -2.62 3.12
N PHE A 13 17.44 -3.62 3.86
CA PHE A 13 16.18 -4.30 3.56
C PHE A 13 15.00 -3.31 3.58
N LEU A 14 14.89 -2.51 4.65
CA LEU A 14 13.86 -1.49 4.77
C LEU A 14 13.95 -0.44 3.65
N GLN A 15 15.16 -0.01 3.30
CA GLN A 15 15.36 0.92 2.18
C GLN A 15 14.87 0.34 0.84
N ILE A 16 15.20 -0.92 0.57
CA ILE A 16 14.79 -1.60 -0.68
C ILE A 16 13.26 -1.69 -0.75
N ILE A 17 12.59 -2.17 0.30
CA ILE A 17 11.13 -2.34 0.26
C ILE A 17 10.40 -0.99 0.13
N VAL A 18 10.90 0.06 0.79
CA VAL A 18 10.35 1.42 0.66
C VAL A 18 10.57 1.98 -0.74
N ALA A 19 11.76 1.78 -1.32
CA ALA A 19 12.06 2.22 -2.68
C ALA A 19 11.21 1.47 -3.72
N CYS A 20 11.06 0.16 -3.59
CA CYS A 20 10.18 -0.64 -4.44
C CYS A 20 8.73 -0.17 -4.36
N TYR A 21 8.23 0.10 -3.15
CA TYR A 21 6.89 0.63 -2.96
C TYR A 21 6.71 2.01 -3.58
N ALA A 22 7.66 2.93 -3.37
CA ALA A 22 7.62 4.26 -3.95
C ALA A 22 7.61 4.20 -5.49
N LEU A 23 8.41 3.33 -6.09
CA LEU A 23 8.41 3.12 -7.55
C LEU A 23 7.05 2.59 -8.03
N LEU A 24 6.51 1.56 -7.38
CA LEU A 24 5.19 1.00 -7.70
C LEU A 24 4.10 2.07 -7.57
N TRP A 25 4.15 2.88 -6.52
CA TRP A 25 3.20 3.97 -6.29
C TRP A 25 3.28 5.03 -7.40
N ILE A 26 4.49 5.43 -7.80
CA ILE A 26 4.70 6.39 -8.90
C ILE A 26 4.15 5.83 -10.22
N LEU A 27 4.40 4.55 -10.51
CA LEU A 27 3.87 3.91 -11.72
C LEU A 27 2.34 3.90 -11.74
N LEU A 28 1.70 3.60 -10.60
CA LEU A 28 0.25 3.63 -10.45
C LEU A 28 -0.32 5.06 -10.41
N ALA A 29 0.49 6.06 -10.05
CA ALA A 29 0.09 7.46 -10.12
C ALA A 29 0.09 8.02 -11.56
N ILE A 30 0.65 7.30 -12.54
CA ILE A 30 0.60 7.67 -13.95
C ILE A 30 -0.76 7.23 -14.51
N HIS A 31 -1.59 8.19 -14.89
CA HIS A 31 -2.94 7.97 -15.44
C HIS A 31 -3.89 7.11 -14.57
N PRO A 32 -4.17 7.49 -13.32
CA PRO A 32 -5.27 6.88 -12.57
C PRO A 32 -6.60 7.19 -13.28
N LEU A 33 -7.57 6.27 -13.16
CA LEU A 33 -8.87 6.36 -13.82
C LEU A 33 -9.63 7.64 -13.43
N ASP A 34 -9.58 8.00 -12.15
CA ASP A 34 -10.06 9.26 -11.59
C ASP A 34 -9.00 9.84 -10.65
N ARG A 35 -8.55 11.07 -10.92
CA ARG A 35 -7.47 11.71 -10.15
C ARG A 35 -7.92 12.21 -8.79
N GLY A 36 -9.19 12.58 -8.64
CA GLY A 36 -9.76 13.06 -7.39
C GLY A 36 -9.90 11.93 -6.38
N ASP A 37 -10.51 10.82 -6.81
CA ASP A 37 -10.66 9.62 -5.98
C ASP A 37 -9.30 9.00 -5.65
N TRP A 38 -8.39 8.94 -6.63
CA TRP A 38 -7.01 8.48 -6.40
C TRP A 38 -6.31 9.30 -5.31
N PHE A 39 -6.46 10.63 -5.29
CA PHE A 39 -5.85 11.46 -4.26
C PHE A 39 -6.47 11.21 -2.88
N LEU A 40 -7.81 11.10 -2.81
CA LEU A 40 -8.53 10.85 -1.57
C LEU A 40 -8.17 9.48 -0.97
N GLU A 41 -8.07 8.44 -1.79
CA GLU A 41 -7.69 7.10 -1.35
C GLU A 41 -6.22 7.03 -0.92
N ASN A 42 -5.34 7.85 -1.50
CA ASN A 42 -3.95 7.96 -1.10
C ASN A 42 -3.71 8.86 0.13
N LEU A 43 -4.73 9.62 0.58
CA LEU A 43 -4.63 10.44 1.79
C LEU A 43 -4.27 9.59 3.02
N LEU A 44 -4.83 8.38 3.13
CA LEU A 44 -4.53 7.40 4.18
C LEU A 44 -3.08 6.89 4.10
N VAL A 45 -2.53 6.74 2.89
CA VAL A 45 -1.13 6.36 2.68
C VAL A 45 -0.22 7.47 3.18
N PHE A 46 -0.51 8.73 2.84
CA PHE A 46 0.24 9.88 3.31
C PHE A 46 0.14 10.05 4.83
N ALA A 47 -1.05 9.89 5.41
CA ALA A 47 -1.23 9.93 6.86
C ALA A 47 -0.42 8.83 7.57
N THR A 48 -0.43 7.61 7.02
CA THR A 48 0.34 6.48 7.54
C THR A 48 1.85 6.77 7.50
N ALA A 49 2.36 7.30 6.39
CA ALA A 49 3.75 7.72 6.26
C ALA A 49 4.10 8.85 7.23
N ALA A 50 3.22 9.85 7.38
CA ALA A 50 3.40 10.97 8.30
C ALA A 50 3.46 10.54 9.77
N VAL A 51 2.82 9.43 10.14
CA VAL A 51 2.94 8.83 11.48
C VAL A 51 4.18 7.95 11.60
N LEU A 52 4.46 7.09 10.63
CA LEU A 52 5.57 6.13 10.69
C LEU A 52 6.95 6.79 10.66
N VAL A 53 7.14 7.84 9.85
CA VAL A 53 8.42 8.54 9.71
C VAL A 53 8.91 9.14 11.05
N PRO A 54 8.12 9.96 11.78
CA PRO A 54 8.56 10.49 13.07
C PRO A 54 8.58 9.44 14.18
N THR A 55 7.67 8.45 14.15
CA THR A 55 7.64 7.39 15.17
C THR A 55 8.80 6.41 15.01
N TYR A 56 9.43 6.30 13.84
CA TYR A 56 10.59 5.44 13.59
C TYR A 56 11.73 5.63 14.61
N ARG A 57 11.93 6.86 15.11
CA ARG A 57 12.99 7.15 16.11
C ARG A 57 12.65 6.67 17.52
N ARG A 58 11.37 6.42 17.82
CA ARG A 58 10.88 5.96 19.14
C ARG A 58 10.42 4.49 19.13
N PHE A 59 9.84 4.04 18.03
CA PHE A 59 9.28 2.71 17.85
C PHE A 59 9.84 2.11 16.55
N GLN A 60 10.90 1.31 16.69
CA GLN A 60 11.48 0.58 15.58
C GLN A 60 10.78 -0.77 15.48
N PHE A 61 9.88 -0.90 14.52
CA PHE A 61 9.22 -2.18 14.24
C PHE A 61 10.21 -3.18 13.67
N SER A 62 9.85 -4.47 13.71
CA SER A 62 10.64 -5.51 13.05
C SER A 62 10.60 -5.34 11.52
N ASN A 63 11.64 -5.81 10.83
CA ASN A 63 11.65 -5.84 9.35
C ASN A 63 10.43 -6.57 8.77
N PHE A 64 9.95 -7.61 9.47
CA PHE A 64 8.76 -8.34 9.08
C PHE A 64 7.50 -7.47 9.16
N SER A 65 7.35 -6.68 10.22
CA SER A 65 6.26 -5.72 10.35
C SER A 65 6.28 -4.67 9.24
N TYR A 66 7.46 -4.12 8.90
CA TYR A 66 7.59 -3.19 7.79
C TYR A 66 7.24 -3.84 6.44
N LEU A 67 7.62 -5.10 6.22
CA LEU A 67 7.24 -5.84 5.03
C LEU A 67 5.71 -5.99 4.91
N LEU A 68 5.02 -6.34 6.01
CA LEU A 68 3.56 -6.45 6.02
C LEU A 68 2.88 -5.10 5.75
N ILE A 69 3.39 -4.02 6.33
CA ILE A 69 2.88 -2.66 6.07
C ILE A 69 3.04 -2.31 4.58
N VAL A 70 4.22 -2.53 4.01
CA VAL A 70 4.48 -2.26 2.58
C VAL A 70 3.58 -3.10 1.68
N MET A 71 3.40 -4.39 2.01
CA MET A 71 2.52 -5.28 1.25
C MET A 71 1.06 -4.80 1.29
N PHE A 72 0.57 -4.42 2.46
CA PHE A 72 -0.77 -3.83 2.60
C PHE A 72 -0.93 -2.56 1.77
N LEU A 73 0.05 -1.65 1.86
CA LEU A 73 0.06 -0.40 1.09
C LEU A 73 0.13 -0.63 -0.42
N ALA A 74 0.83 -1.68 -0.88
CA ALA A 74 0.90 -2.06 -2.29
C ALA A 74 -0.45 -2.56 -2.80
N VAL A 75 -1.13 -3.45 -2.06
CA VAL A 75 -2.48 -3.92 -2.41
C VAL A 75 -3.47 -2.74 -2.45
N HIS A 76 -3.38 -1.82 -1.48
CA HIS A 76 -4.21 -0.61 -1.45
C HIS A 76 -3.95 0.29 -2.67
N ALA A 77 -2.70 0.57 -3.01
CA ALA A 77 -2.35 1.39 -4.17
C ALA A 77 -2.82 0.74 -5.49
N ILE A 78 -2.77 -0.58 -5.61
CA ILE A 78 -3.33 -1.28 -6.78
C ILE A 78 -4.86 -1.13 -6.80
N GLY A 79 -5.53 -1.35 -5.67
CA GLY A 79 -6.98 -1.20 -5.56
C GLY A 79 -7.47 0.21 -5.93
N ALA A 80 -6.74 1.23 -5.47
CA ALA A 80 -7.04 2.61 -5.78
C ALA A 80 -6.84 2.95 -7.27
N HIS A 81 -5.87 2.33 -7.95
CA HIS A 81 -5.49 2.71 -9.32
C HIS A 81 -6.54 2.21 -10.31
N TYR A 82 -7.00 0.99 -10.07
CA TYR A 82 -8.06 0.38 -10.84
C TYR A 82 -9.45 0.83 -10.36
N THR A 83 -9.55 1.60 -9.27
CA THR A 83 -10.78 1.79 -8.49
C THR A 83 -11.25 0.44 -7.94
N TYR A 84 -11.57 0.33 -6.64
CA TYR A 84 -12.00 -0.95 -6.02
C TYR A 84 -13.12 -1.68 -6.82
N ALA A 85 -13.93 -0.93 -7.56
CA ALA A 85 -14.99 -1.44 -8.43
C ALA A 85 -14.52 -2.12 -9.73
N LYS A 86 -13.28 -1.94 -10.19
CA LYS A 86 -12.80 -2.50 -11.47
C LYS A 86 -11.50 -3.32 -11.38
N VAL A 87 -11.07 -3.72 -10.19
CA VAL A 87 -9.92 -4.62 -10.04
C VAL A 87 -10.26 -5.98 -10.67
N PRO A 88 -9.49 -6.49 -11.65
CA PRO A 88 -9.74 -7.78 -12.31
C PRO A 88 -9.87 -8.96 -11.34
N ALA A 89 -9.13 -8.93 -10.23
CA ALA A 89 -9.22 -9.91 -9.16
C ALA A 89 -10.60 -9.93 -8.48
N GLY A 90 -11.27 -8.79 -8.37
CA GLY A 90 -12.64 -8.70 -7.85
C GLY A 90 -13.64 -9.39 -8.77
N PHE A 91 -13.48 -9.24 -10.10
CA PHE A 91 -14.32 -9.96 -11.07
C PHE A 91 -14.04 -11.46 -11.06
N TRP A 92 -12.78 -11.89 -10.99
CA TRP A 92 -12.42 -13.31 -10.88
C TRP A 92 -12.98 -13.95 -9.61
N LEU A 93 -12.90 -13.27 -8.46
CA LEU A 93 -13.47 -13.75 -7.21
C LEU A 93 -15.01 -13.75 -7.24
N ALA A 94 -15.63 -12.74 -7.85
CA ALA A 94 -17.09 -12.68 -8.03
C ALA A 94 -17.60 -13.81 -8.93
N ASP A 95 -16.89 -14.12 -10.01
CA ASP A 95 -17.19 -15.25 -10.90
C ASP A 95 -17.02 -16.60 -10.19
N LEU A 96 -15.93 -16.77 -9.43
CA LEU A 96 -15.67 -17.97 -8.62
C LEU A 96 -16.70 -18.17 -7.50
N LEU A 97 -17.22 -17.09 -6.92
CA LEU A 97 -18.22 -17.13 -5.85
C LEU A 97 -19.67 -17.00 -6.36
N HIS A 98 -19.88 -16.94 -7.68
CA HIS A 98 -21.18 -16.67 -8.31
C HIS A 98 -21.94 -15.49 -7.68
N LEU A 99 -21.20 -14.47 -7.23
CA LEU A 99 -21.77 -13.26 -6.67
C LEU A 99 -22.39 -12.47 -7.82
N LYS A 100 -23.70 -12.70 -8.02
CA LYS A 100 -24.52 -12.02 -9.03
C LYS A 100 -24.31 -10.52 -8.90
N ARG A 101 -24.17 -9.87 -10.05
CA ARG A 101 -24.03 -8.41 -10.26
C ARG A 101 -24.69 -7.61 -9.14
N ASN A 102 -23.96 -6.62 -8.62
CA ASN A 102 -24.41 -5.72 -7.57
C ASN A 102 -25.89 -5.29 -7.78
N HIS A 103 -26.71 -5.36 -6.75
CA HIS A 103 -28.14 -4.98 -6.80
C HIS A 103 -28.37 -3.46 -6.76
N TYR A 104 -27.29 -2.68 -6.77
CA TYR A 104 -27.30 -1.21 -6.73
C TYR A 104 -27.00 -0.56 -8.10
N ASP A 105 -27.14 -1.30 -9.19
CA ASP A 105 -27.35 -0.73 -10.54
C ASP A 105 -28.77 -0.19 -10.68
#